data_AF-A0A072MY86-F1
#
_entry.id   AF-A0A072MY86-F1
#
_cell.length_a   1.000
_cell.length_b   1.000
_cell.length_c   1.000
_cell.angle_alpha   90.00
_cell.angle_beta   90.00
_cell.angle_gamma   90.00
#
_symmetry.space_group_name_H-M   'P 1'
#
loop_
_entity.id
_entity.type
_entity.pdbx_description
1 polymer ?
#
loop_
_entity_poly.entity_id
_entity_poly.type
_entity_poly.pdbx_seq_one_letter_code
_entity_poly.pdbx_strand_id
1 'polypeptide(L)' 'MPRLRHELVMLFGEQTSTDSLTTMEGQQALREEAKKRINKVLEDQHTGESITGVLFTEFVVQK' A
#
# COMPACT_ATOMS: atom_id res chain seq x y z
N MET A 1 5.36 6.62 -13.00
CA MET A 1 5.89 5.56 -12.12
C MET A 1 5.06 4.27 -12.21
N PRO A 2 5.20 3.44 -13.26
CA PRO A 2 4.44 2.20 -13.40
C PRO A 2 4.76 1.16 -12.30
N ARG A 3 6.00 1.15 -11.80
CA ARG A 3 6.49 0.20 -10.80
C ARG A 3 5.83 0.38 -9.43
N LEU A 4 5.65 1.62 -8.97
CA LEU A 4 4.94 1.91 -7.71
C LEU A 4 3.49 1.41 -7.74
N ARG A 5 2.80 1.59 -8.88
CA ARG A 5 1.45 1.06 -9.07
C ARG A 5 1.43 -0.46 -9.01
N HIS A 6 2.38 -1.11 -9.68
CA HIS A 6 2.48 -2.58 -9.68
C HIS A 6 2.61 -3.14 -8.26
N GLU A 7 3.48 -2.54 -7.44
CA GLU A 7 3.71 -2.99 -6.07
C GLU A 7 2.50 -2.83 -5.16
N LEU A 8 1.73 -1.75 -5.33
CA LEU A 8 0.46 -1.58 -4.61
C LEU A 8 -0.59 -2.60 -5.04
N VAL A 9 -0.68 -2.92 -6.35
CA VAL A 9 -1.60 -3.95 -6.85
C VAL A 9 -1.23 -5.33 -6.29
N MET A 10 0.07 -5.67 -6.24
CA MET A 10 0.55 -6.92 -5.64
C MET A 10 0.20 -6.98 -4.14
N LEU A 11 0.48 -5.91 -3.39
CA LEU A 11 0.12 -5.82 -1.97
C LEU A 11 -1.37 -6.03 -1.73
N PHE A 12 -2.24 -5.43 -2.55
CA PHE A 12 -3.69 -5.59 -2.40
C PHE A 12 -4.18 -6.97 -2.81
N GLY A 13 -3.56 -7.61 -3.80
CA GLY A 13 -3.88 -8.98 -4.18
C GLY A 13 -3.46 -10.03 -3.15
N GLU A 14 -2.43 -9.74 -2.36
CA GLU A 14 -1.95 -10.61 -1.27
C GLU A 14 -2.83 -10.57 -0.02
N GLN A 15 -3.64 -9.52 0.15
CA GLN A 15 -4.56 -9.38 1.28
C GLN A 15 -5.72 -10.39 1.16
N THR A 16 -5.58 -11.52 1.85
CA THR A 16 -6.54 -12.65 1.77
C THR A 16 -7.82 -12.39 2.60
N SER A 17 -7.78 -11.44 3.54
CA SER A 17 -8.86 -11.19 4.50
C SER A 17 -9.53 -9.84 4.26
N THR A 18 -10.54 -9.83 3.40
CA THR A 18 -11.38 -8.63 3.14
C THR A 18 -12.03 -8.09 4.40
N ASP A 19 -12.35 -8.96 5.36
CA ASP A 19 -12.98 -8.55 6.63
C ASP A 19 -12.04 -7.72 7.50
N SER A 20 -10.75 -8.08 7.57
CA SER A 20 -9.77 -7.26 8.30
C SER A 20 -9.51 -5.92 7.63
N LEU A 21 -9.66 -5.82 6.31
CA LEU A 21 -9.50 -4.57 5.57
C LEU A 21 -10.62 -3.56 5.85
N THR A 22 -11.76 -4.01 6.38
CA THR A 22 -12.86 -3.12 6.77
C THR A 22 -12.68 -2.50 8.15
N THR A 23 -11.73 -2.97 8.96
CA THR A 23 -11.46 -2.40 10.29
C THR A 23 -10.48 -1.23 10.21
N MET A 24 -10.54 -0.32 11.20
CA MET A 24 -9.58 0.78 11.26
C MET A 24 -8.14 0.29 11.44
N GLU A 25 -7.91 -0.76 12.24
CA GLU A 25 -6.57 -1.33 12.40
C GLU A 25 -6.05 -1.94 11.10
N GLY A 26 -6.88 -2.67 10.35
CA GLY A 26 -6.45 -3.27 9.10
C GLY A 26 -6.15 -2.23 8.03
N GLN A 27 -6.94 -1.16 7.94
CA GLN A 27 -6.63 -0.03 7.06
C GLN A 27 -5.34 0.66 7.45
N GLN A 28 -5.08 0.86 8.74
CA GLN A 28 -3.84 1.47 9.20
C GLN A 28 -2.63 0.58 8.90
N ALA A 29 -2.73 -0.72 9.18
CA ALA A 29 -1.70 -1.69 8.85
C ALA A 29 -1.41 -1.72 7.34
N LEU A 30 -2.45 -1.64 6.51
CA LEU A 30 -2.30 -1.58 5.06
C LEU A 30 -1.58 -0.31 4.59
N ARG A 31 -1.89 0.85 5.19
CA ARG A 31 -1.21 2.12 4.87
C ARG A 31 0.28 2.05 5.22
N GLU A 32 0.63 1.50 6.38
CA GLU A 32 2.02 1.36 6.80
C GLU A 32 2.80 0.38 5.90
N GLU A 33 2.19 -0.75 5.53
CA GLU A 33 2.81 -1.71 4.63
C GLU A 33 2.98 -1.13 3.22
N ALA A 34 1.97 -0.40 2.71
CA ALA A 34 2.06 0.30 1.44
C ALA A 34 3.20 1.34 1.44
N LYS A 35 3.32 2.13 2.51
CA LYS A 35 4.42 3.09 2.69
C LYS A 35 5.77 2.40 2.64
N LYS A 36 5.91 1.29 3.38
CA LYS A 36 7.16 0.52 3.45
C LYS A 36 7.56 -0.02 2.07
N ARG A 37 6.63 -0.61 1.32
CA ARG A 37 6.90 -1.11 -0.04
C ARG A 37 7.25 -0.01 -1.02
N ILE A 38 6.54 1.12 -0.99
CA ILE A 38 6.85 2.27 -1.85
C ILE A 38 8.27 2.78 -1.56
N ASN A 39 8.62 2.99 -0.30
CA ASN A 39 9.95 3.49 0.07
C ASN A 39 11.06 2.51 -0.33
N LYS A 40 10.83 1.19 -0.19
CA LYS A 40 11.76 0.17 -0.68
C LYS A 40 11.98 0.27 -2.20
N VAL A 41 10.92 0.49 -2.97
CA VAL A 41 11.01 0.60 -4.43
C VAL A 41 11.75 1.88 -4.84
N LEU A 42 11.52 2.98 -4.12
CA LEU A 42 12.24 4.25 -4.35
C LEU A 42 13.74 4.11 -4.02
N GLU A 43 14.06 3.39 -2.94
CA GLU A 43 15.43 3.05 -2.56
C GLU A 43 16.11 2.16 -3.62
N ASP A 44 15.44 1.09 -4.07
CA ASP A 44 15.93 0.19 -5.13
C ASP A 44 16.12 0.90 -6.48
N GLN A 45 15.40 2.01 -6.70
CA GLN A 45 15.53 2.84 -7.89
C GLN A 45 16.55 3.97 -7.73
N HIS A 46 17.19 4.08 -6.56
CA HIS A 46 18.17 5.13 -6.23
C HIS A 46 17.64 6.55 -6.52
N THR A 47 16.35 6.79 -6.28
CA THR A 47 15.74 8.11 -6.55
C THR A 47 16.20 9.16 -5.56
N GLY A 48 16.65 8.76 -4.37
CA GLY A 48 16.95 9.67 -3.26
C GLY A 48 15.70 10.26 -2.60
N GLU A 49 14.51 9.82 -3.01
CA GLU A 49 13.22 10.29 -2.52
C GLU A 49 12.57 9.27 -1.58
N SER A 50 11.80 9.75 -0.61
CA SER A 50 10.96 8.91 0.25
C SER A 50 9.62 9.57 0.52
N ILE A 51 8.60 8.76 0.79
CA ILE A 51 7.27 9.24 1.13
C ILE A 51 7.03 9.17 2.64
N THR A 52 6.35 10.19 3.16
CA THR A 52 6.01 10.29 4.59
C THR A 52 4.81 9.42 4.96
N GLY A 53 3.89 9.18 4.01
CA GLY A 53 2.69 8.39 4.24
C GLY A 53 1.88 8.14 2.96
N VAL A 54 0.92 7.22 3.07
CA VAL A 54 -0.03 6.87 2.01
C VAL A 54 -1.44 7.22 2.47
N LEU A 55 -2.16 7.99 1.64
CA LEU A 55 -3.56 8.32 1.85
C LEU A 55 -4.42 7.52 0.87
N PHE A 56 -5.32 6.70 1.41
CA PHE A 56 -6.39 6.09 0.62
C PHE A 56 -7.60 7.02 0.65
N THR A 57 -7.96 7.57 -0.51
CA THR A 57 -9.12 8.47 -0.66
C THR A 57 -10.43 7.71 -0.78
N GLU A 58 -10.38 6.51 -1.36
CA GLU A 58 -11.53 5.63 -1.53
C GLU A 58 -11.13 4.21 -1.15
N PHE A 59 -12.03 3.51 -0.46
CA PHE A 59 -11.86 2.12 -0.08
C PHE A 59 -13.16 1.38 -0.34
N VAL A 60 -13.26 0.77 -1.52
CA VAL A 60 -14.45 0.04 -1.96
C VAL A 60 -14.19 -1.46 -1.80
N VAL A 61 -14.91 -2.09 -0.88
CA VAL A 61 -14.92 -3.55 -0.72
C VAL A 61 -16.25 -4.05 -1.25
N GLN A 62 -16.23 -4.83 -2.34
CA GLN A 62 -17.41 -5.56 -2.80
C GLN A 62 -17.50 -6.87 -2.03
N LYS A 63 -18.65 -7.10 -1.39
CA LYS A 63 -19.03 -8.38 -0.78
C LYS A 63 -19.74 -9.24 -1.81
#